data_AF-A0A7C4M6Z5-F1
#
_entry.id   AF-A0A7C4M6Z5-F1
#
_cell.length_a   1.000
_cell.length_b   1.000
_cell.length_c   1.000
_cell.angle_alpha   90.00
_cell.angle_beta   90.00
_cell.angle_gamma   90.00
#
_symmetry.space_group_name_H-M   'P 1'
#
loop_
_entity.id
_entity.type
_entity.pdbx_description
1 polymer ?
#
loop_
_entity_poly.entity_id
_entity_poly.type
_entity_poly.pdbx_seq_one_letter_code
_entity_poly.pdbx_strand_id
1 'polypeptide(L)'
;GAKLEKKRIIILDHHQPIGKAKENFLHVNPHLFGIDGAREISSAGISYLVAKLMDKKNIDLAHLAVVGALGDLQDKYEGQSLGGLNNIIVKDSIEAGFLNVETDILLFGRETRPLHKALAYLTNPYIPGISGEEDKCLAFLSSININLKKDDRWRALRDLSQEEKRKLFSALHDYLISKGFKSDIAMNLIGAVYTLVREEPWTPLRDAREFALLLNATGRMDVPGLGVAICMGDRGKSYEEALRTLDEYRQMVSKYLAWLNENPDRIEEWEYIYVLHGEKDIDEKTISTISTIVSASLPNPNKPLVAYSYMPREKTIKISARATDSLVRIGINLGEIVRIAAENCSGIGGGHDIAAGAQVPYERKMEFLKCVNLLVGENLMGEKNGG
;
A
#
# COMPACT_ATOMS: atom_id res chain seq x y z
N GLY A 1 7.58 24.44 -19.01
CA GLY A 1 7.58 25.92 -19.02
C GLY A 1 9.00 26.47 -19.05
N ALA A 2 9.24 27.55 -19.78
CA ALA A 2 10.55 28.15 -20.10
C ALA A 2 11.49 28.44 -18.90
N LYS A 3 11.00 28.40 -17.66
CA LYS A 3 11.81 28.60 -16.43
C LYS A 3 12.72 27.41 -16.07
N LEU A 4 12.48 26.21 -16.59
CA LEU A 4 13.25 25.01 -16.25
C LEU A 4 14.44 24.74 -17.18
N GLU A 5 14.47 25.33 -18.39
CA GLU A 5 15.51 25.03 -19.39
C GLU A 5 16.92 25.51 -19.00
N LYS A 6 17.02 26.48 -18.09
CA LYS A 6 18.30 26.98 -17.57
C LYS A 6 18.72 26.37 -16.24
N LYS A 7 17.93 25.46 -15.67
CA LYS A 7 18.23 24.81 -14.38
C LYS A 7 18.70 23.38 -14.61
N ARG A 8 19.71 22.95 -13.86
CA ARG A 8 20.01 21.52 -13.72
C ARG A 8 18.96 20.91 -12.79
N ILE A 9 18.33 19.84 -13.24
CA ILE A 9 17.27 19.16 -12.50
C ILE A 9 17.71 17.72 -12.28
N ILE A 10 17.61 17.25 -11.04
CA ILE A 10 17.85 15.85 -10.69
C ILE A 10 16.50 15.23 -10.38
N ILE A 11 16.20 14.11 -11.01
CA ILE A 11 14.98 13.33 -10.78
C ILE A 11 15.42 11.98 -10.22
N LEU A 12 14.97 11.68 -9.00
CA LEU A 12 15.15 10.39 -8.34
C LEU A 12 13.77 9.76 -8.26
N ASP A 13 13.46 8.85 -9.18
CA ASP A 13 12.11 8.29 -9.32
C ASP A 13 12.19 6.84 -9.82
N HIS A 14 11.19 6.05 -9.47
CA HIS A 14 11.03 4.64 -9.80
C HIS A 14 9.85 4.37 -10.73
N HIS A 15 9.06 5.38 -11.10
CA HIS A 15 7.96 5.19 -12.06
C HIS A 15 8.49 4.97 -13.47
N GLN A 16 7.66 4.37 -14.33
CA GLN A 16 7.99 4.21 -15.74
C GLN A 16 8.20 5.57 -16.42
N PRO A 17 9.38 5.84 -17.01
CA PRO A 17 9.67 7.13 -17.61
C PRO A 17 8.84 7.35 -18.87
N ILE A 18 8.35 8.58 -19.05
CA ILE A 18 7.62 8.99 -20.26
C ILE A 18 8.56 9.77 -21.17
N GLY A 19 8.76 9.27 -22.39
CA GLY A 19 9.59 9.92 -23.40
C GLY A 19 11.08 9.97 -23.05
N LYS A 20 11.80 10.90 -23.67
CA LYS A 20 13.24 11.10 -23.44
C LYS A 20 13.46 12.28 -22.50
N ALA A 21 14.36 12.11 -21.53
CA ALA A 21 14.79 13.21 -20.67
C ALA A 21 15.47 14.31 -21.51
N LYS A 22 15.23 15.57 -21.14
CA LYS A 22 15.97 16.71 -21.72
C LYS A 22 17.42 16.69 -21.24
N GLU A 23 18.33 17.27 -22.01
CA GLU A 23 19.77 17.28 -21.68
C GLU A 23 20.09 17.89 -20.30
N ASN A 24 19.28 18.84 -19.83
CA ASN A 24 19.49 19.49 -18.52
C ASN A 24 18.91 18.68 -17.33
N PHE A 25 18.37 17.49 -17.57
CA PHE A 25 17.74 16.63 -16.57
C PHE A 25 18.66 15.41 -16.34
N LEU A 26 19.16 15.27 -15.12
CA LEU A 26 19.78 14.02 -14.66
C LEU A 26 18.68 13.14 -14.10
N HIS A 27 18.23 12.15 -14.88
CA HIS A 27 17.19 11.22 -14.47
C HIS A 27 17.82 9.93 -13.95
N VAL A 28 17.79 9.73 -12.63
CA VAL A 28 18.21 8.49 -11.98
C VAL A 28 16.96 7.63 -11.79
N ASN A 29 16.74 6.71 -12.74
CA ASN A 29 15.55 5.87 -12.76
C ASN A 29 15.91 4.41 -13.10
N PRO A 30 15.47 3.43 -12.29
CA PRO A 30 15.80 2.01 -12.44
C PRO A 30 15.32 1.42 -13.77
N HIS A 31 14.18 1.87 -14.30
CA HIS A 31 13.64 1.34 -15.56
C HIS A 31 14.56 1.58 -16.76
N LEU A 32 15.39 2.63 -16.73
CA LEU A 32 16.38 2.91 -17.78
C LEU A 32 17.50 1.84 -17.83
N PHE A 33 17.58 1.00 -16.80
CA PHE A 33 18.56 -0.08 -16.65
C PHE A 33 17.89 -1.46 -16.56
N GLY A 34 16.60 -1.57 -16.93
CA GLY A 34 15.86 -2.84 -16.90
C GLY A 34 15.50 -3.32 -15.49
N ILE A 35 15.52 -2.44 -14.49
CA ILE A 35 15.18 -2.75 -13.10
C ILE A 35 13.72 -2.34 -12.87
N ASP A 36 12.94 -3.24 -12.26
CA ASP A 36 11.52 -3.02 -12.02
C ASP A 36 11.28 -2.10 -10.81
N GLY A 37 10.89 -0.85 -11.06
CA GLY A 37 10.56 0.12 -10.03
C GLY A 37 9.34 -0.25 -9.17
N ALA A 38 8.49 -1.20 -9.57
CA ALA A 38 7.36 -1.66 -8.76
C ALA A 38 7.73 -2.73 -7.71
N ARG A 39 8.95 -3.30 -7.79
CA ARG A 39 9.37 -4.47 -6.97
C ARG A 39 10.79 -4.33 -6.41
N GLU A 40 11.71 -3.79 -7.18
CA GLU A 40 13.15 -3.89 -6.90
C GLU A 40 13.71 -2.69 -6.15
N ILE A 41 13.14 -1.49 -6.33
CA ILE A 41 13.58 -0.28 -5.63
C ILE A 41 12.53 0.83 -5.65
N SER A 42 12.38 1.55 -4.53
CA SER A 42 11.49 2.70 -4.40
C SER A 42 12.24 4.03 -4.60
N SER A 43 11.52 5.13 -4.70
CA SER A 43 12.13 6.47 -4.70
C SER A 43 12.94 6.75 -3.42
N ALA A 44 12.51 6.21 -2.27
CA ALA A 44 13.27 6.28 -1.03
C ALA A 44 14.58 5.48 -1.13
N GLY A 45 14.53 4.30 -1.77
CA GLY A 45 15.72 3.50 -2.04
C GLY A 45 16.72 4.19 -2.96
N ILE A 46 16.26 4.79 -4.06
CA ILE A 46 17.11 5.57 -4.97
C ILE A 46 17.74 6.75 -4.22
N SER A 47 16.95 7.48 -3.44
CA SER A 47 17.42 8.61 -2.64
C SER A 47 18.51 8.19 -1.63
N TYR A 48 18.32 7.05 -0.97
CA TYR A 48 19.32 6.47 -0.06
C TYR A 48 20.61 6.10 -0.78
N LEU A 49 20.54 5.42 -1.94
CA LEU A 49 21.74 5.05 -2.68
C LEU A 49 22.54 6.29 -3.12
N VAL A 50 21.85 7.34 -3.57
CA VAL A 50 22.49 8.63 -3.88
C VAL A 50 23.14 9.23 -2.63
N ALA A 51 22.43 9.28 -1.49
CA ALA A 51 22.96 9.81 -0.25
C ALA A 51 24.20 9.03 0.23
N LYS A 52 24.18 7.70 0.18
CA LYS A 52 25.31 6.82 0.53
C LYS A 52 26.52 7.03 -0.38
N LEU A 53 26.30 7.32 -1.66
CA LEU A 53 27.37 7.64 -2.61
C LEU A 53 27.99 9.02 -2.34
N MET A 54 27.22 9.97 -1.81
CA MET A 54 27.73 11.29 -1.40
C MET A 54 28.58 11.21 -0.13
N ASP A 55 28.13 10.44 0.87
CA ASP A 55 28.90 10.13 2.08
C ASP A 55 28.52 8.74 2.59
N LYS A 56 29.53 7.88 2.79
CA LYS A 56 29.33 6.51 3.32
C LYS A 56 28.70 6.50 4.72
N LYS A 57 28.82 7.59 5.49
CA LYS A 57 28.18 7.73 6.80
C LYS A 57 26.66 7.69 6.74
N ASN A 58 26.06 8.06 5.59
CA ASN A 58 24.62 8.01 5.37
C ASN A 58 24.06 6.58 5.30
N ILE A 59 24.88 5.55 5.56
CA ILE A 59 24.42 4.17 5.76
C ILE A 59 23.39 4.07 6.89
N ASP A 60 23.45 4.98 7.87
CA ASP A 60 22.47 5.12 8.95
C ASP A 60 21.05 5.46 8.46
N LEU A 61 20.88 6.00 7.24
CA LEU A 61 19.58 6.29 6.63
C LEU A 61 18.92 5.07 5.94
N ALA A 62 19.60 3.93 5.85
CA ALA A 62 19.11 2.75 5.12
C ALA A 62 17.72 2.29 5.58
N HIS A 63 17.48 2.34 6.89
CA HIS A 63 16.22 1.93 7.49
C HIS A 63 15.01 2.77 7.00
N LEU A 64 15.21 4.07 6.70
CA LEU A 64 14.16 4.92 6.14
C LEU A 64 13.81 4.53 4.70
N ALA A 65 14.81 4.09 3.92
CA ALA A 65 14.57 3.56 2.58
C ALA A 65 13.80 2.24 2.62
N VAL A 66 14.04 1.37 3.62
CA VAL A 66 13.22 0.17 3.87
C VAL A 66 11.77 0.55 4.19
N VAL A 67 11.55 1.55 5.06
CA VAL A 67 10.21 2.08 5.35
C VAL A 67 9.51 2.55 4.07
N GLY A 68 10.21 3.31 3.22
CA GLY A 68 9.66 3.77 1.94
C GLY A 68 9.33 2.62 0.98
N ALA A 69 10.20 1.62 0.84
CA ALA A 69 9.96 0.45 0.00
C ALA A 69 8.74 -0.37 0.46
N LEU A 70 8.54 -0.53 1.77
CA LEU A 70 7.35 -1.18 2.34
C LEU A 70 6.10 -0.32 2.18
N GLY A 71 6.23 1.00 2.24
CA GLY A 71 5.15 1.95 1.93
C GLY A 71 4.65 1.84 0.48
N ASP A 72 5.57 1.58 -0.45
CA ASP A 72 5.29 1.31 -1.87
C ASP A 72 4.91 -0.16 -2.15
N LEU A 73 4.74 -0.98 -1.10
CA LEU A 73 4.35 -2.39 -1.19
C LEU A 73 5.29 -3.22 -2.09
N GLN A 74 6.61 -2.96 -2.01
CA GLN A 74 7.60 -3.63 -2.86
C GLN A 74 8.04 -5.01 -2.34
N ASP A 75 7.51 -5.46 -1.20
CA ASP A 75 7.80 -6.75 -0.59
C ASP A 75 7.09 -7.92 -1.29
N LYS A 76 7.24 -7.98 -2.62
CA LYS A 76 6.56 -8.91 -3.54
C LYS A 76 7.40 -10.13 -3.90
N TYR A 77 8.51 -10.37 -3.18
CA TYR A 77 9.31 -11.59 -3.37
C TYR A 77 8.80 -12.72 -2.47
N GLU A 78 9.40 -13.91 -2.61
CA GLU A 78 9.06 -15.08 -1.82
C GLU A 78 9.08 -14.76 -0.32
N GLY A 79 8.05 -15.23 0.40
CA GLY A 79 7.86 -14.93 1.82
C GLY A 79 7.54 -13.45 2.10
N GLN A 80 6.91 -12.74 1.15
CA GLN A 80 6.57 -11.31 1.27
C GLN A 80 7.78 -10.48 1.73
N SER A 81 8.88 -10.66 1.02
CA SER A 81 10.15 -10.03 1.31
C SER A 81 10.49 -8.96 0.27
N LEU A 82 11.30 -7.99 0.70
CA LEU A 82 11.96 -7.05 -0.19
C LEU A 82 13.08 -7.79 -0.93
N GLY A 83 13.14 -7.63 -2.25
CA GLY A 83 14.14 -8.26 -3.10
C GLY A 83 14.80 -7.28 -4.06
N GLY A 84 15.47 -7.79 -5.10
CA GLY A 84 16.17 -6.93 -6.07
C GLY A 84 17.20 -6.01 -5.40
N LEU A 85 17.21 -4.73 -5.78
CA LEU A 85 18.09 -3.74 -5.17
C LEU A 85 17.73 -3.40 -3.72
N ASN A 86 16.47 -3.55 -3.29
CA ASN A 86 16.07 -3.34 -1.90
C ASN A 86 16.85 -4.25 -0.94
N ASN A 87 17.30 -5.43 -1.39
CA ASN A 87 18.15 -6.32 -0.57
C ASN A 87 19.48 -5.66 -0.14
N ILE A 88 20.04 -4.78 -0.96
CA ILE A 88 21.27 -4.05 -0.62
C ILE A 88 20.98 -3.12 0.57
N ILE A 89 19.86 -2.41 0.51
CA ILE A 89 19.42 -1.46 1.53
C ILE A 89 19.06 -2.17 2.84
N VAL A 90 18.38 -3.32 2.75
CA VAL A 90 18.07 -4.16 3.91
C VAL A 90 19.36 -4.61 4.61
N LYS A 91 20.35 -5.10 3.85
CA LYS A 91 21.65 -5.50 4.40
C LYS A 91 22.37 -4.34 5.07
N ASP A 92 22.45 -3.20 4.41
CA ASP A 92 23.05 -1.98 4.97
C ASP A 92 22.40 -1.60 6.31
N SER A 93 21.07 -1.69 6.39
CA SER A 93 20.32 -1.36 7.60
C SER A 93 20.52 -2.36 8.74
N ILE A 94 20.70 -3.65 8.43
CA ILE A 94 21.03 -4.69 9.42
C ILE A 94 22.46 -4.48 9.92
N GLU A 95 23.43 -4.29 9.02
CA GLU A 95 24.84 -4.09 9.35
C GLU A 95 25.06 -2.81 10.18
N ALA A 96 24.30 -1.75 9.92
CA ALA A 96 24.32 -0.53 10.72
C ALA A 96 23.57 -0.65 12.07
N GLY A 97 22.93 -1.79 12.34
CA GLY A 97 22.22 -2.06 13.60
C GLY A 97 20.95 -1.23 13.77
N PHE A 98 20.23 -0.96 12.68
CA PHE A 98 18.93 -0.27 12.69
C PHE A 98 17.76 -1.20 12.41
N LEU A 99 17.98 -2.37 11.80
CA LEU A 99 16.93 -3.26 11.35
C LEU A 99 17.21 -4.71 11.77
N ASN A 100 16.14 -5.41 12.16
CA ASN A 100 16.09 -6.86 12.25
C ASN A 100 15.01 -7.38 11.29
N VAL A 101 15.32 -8.44 10.56
CA VAL A 101 14.38 -9.11 9.65
C VAL A 101 14.14 -10.52 10.13
N GLU A 102 12.89 -10.86 10.41
CA GLU A 102 12.47 -12.20 10.82
C GLU A 102 11.25 -12.67 10.03
N THR A 103 11.04 -13.98 9.99
CA THR A 103 9.83 -14.57 9.41
C THR A 103 8.77 -14.72 10.51
N ASP A 104 7.61 -14.09 10.35
CA ASP A 104 6.54 -14.10 11.36
C ASP A 104 5.16 -13.91 10.69
N ILE A 105 4.09 -13.96 11.48
CA ILE A 105 2.73 -13.69 11.02
C ILE A 105 2.61 -12.21 10.62
N LEU A 106 2.12 -11.98 9.41
CA LEU A 106 1.92 -10.64 8.85
C LEU A 106 0.60 -10.05 9.31
N LEU A 107 0.57 -9.58 10.55
CA LEU A 107 -0.54 -8.76 11.05
C LEU A 107 -0.15 -7.29 11.09
N PHE A 108 -0.94 -6.46 10.42
CA PHE A 108 -0.82 -5.02 10.56
C PHE A 108 -1.18 -4.60 11.98
N GLY A 109 -0.34 -3.79 12.63
CA GLY A 109 -0.52 -3.48 14.05
C GLY A 109 0.18 -4.45 15.00
N ARG A 110 1.16 -5.24 14.54
CA ARG A 110 1.85 -6.23 15.38
C ARG A 110 2.46 -5.62 16.65
N GLU A 111 2.87 -4.36 16.61
CA GLU A 111 3.47 -3.65 17.74
C GLU A 111 2.43 -2.96 18.63
N THR A 112 1.33 -2.49 18.05
CA THR A 112 0.47 -1.49 18.69
C THR A 112 -0.98 -1.91 18.89
N ARG A 113 -1.48 -2.89 18.12
CA ARG A 113 -2.91 -3.21 18.08
C ARG A 113 -3.27 -4.43 18.92
N PRO A 114 -4.42 -4.40 19.62
CA PRO A 114 -5.03 -5.61 20.15
C PRO A 114 -5.19 -6.69 19.07
N LEU A 115 -4.90 -7.94 19.42
CA LEU A 115 -4.83 -9.05 18.45
C LEU A 115 -6.12 -9.22 17.62
N HIS A 116 -7.29 -9.09 18.25
CA HIS A 116 -8.59 -9.19 17.55
C HIS A 116 -8.77 -8.09 16.50
N LYS A 117 -8.31 -6.86 16.79
CA LYS A 117 -8.34 -5.76 15.81
C LYS A 117 -7.34 -6.03 14.70
N ALA A 118 -6.11 -6.42 15.04
CA ALA A 118 -5.09 -6.75 14.04
C ALA A 118 -5.58 -7.81 13.03
N LEU A 119 -6.29 -8.84 13.50
CA LEU A 119 -6.95 -9.84 12.64
C LEU A 119 -8.09 -9.25 11.82
N ALA A 120 -8.97 -8.43 12.42
CA ALA A 120 -10.08 -7.83 11.70
C ALA A 120 -9.60 -6.93 10.54
N TYR A 121 -8.43 -6.32 10.67
CA TYR A 121 -7.83 -5.48 9.61
C TYR A 121 -6.99 -6.24 8.59
N LEU A 122 -6.92 -7.57 8.66
CA LEU A 122 -6.17 -8.37 7.69
C LEU A 122 -6.89 -8.38 6.34
N THR A 123 -6.30 -7.75 5.32
CA THR A 123 -6.85 -7.67 3.96
C THR A 123 -6.12 -8.55 2.95
N ASN A 124 -4.96 -9.10 3.30
CA ASN A 124 -4.18 -9.97 2.42
C ASN A 124 -3.48 -11.10 3.23
N PRO A 125 -3.95 -12.36 3.13
CA PRO A 125 -5.20 -12.75 2.50
C PRO A 125 -6.42 -12.22 3.29
N TYR A 126 -7.47 -11.81 2.58
CA TYR A 126 -8.76 -11.58 3.22
C TYR A 126 -9.32 -12.92 3.71
N ILE A 127 -9.74 -13.00 4.97
CA ILE A 127 -10.25 -14.22 5.60
C ILE A 127 -11.77 -14.11 5.77
N PRO A 128 -12.58 -14.80 4.95
CA PRO A 128 -14.03 -14.65 4.99
C PRO A 128 -14.62 -15.04 6.34
N GLY A 129 -15.34 -14.12 6.98
CA GLY A 129 -15.94 -14.34 8.31
C GLY A 129 -15.00 -14.09 9.49
N ILE A 130 -13.78 -13.59 9.25
CA ILE A 130 -12.85 -13.09 10.27
C ILE A 130 -12.46 -11.65 9.94
N SER A 131 -11.91 -11.41 8.74
CA SER A 131 -11.58 -10.06 8.28
C SER A 131 -12.82 -9.17 8.25
N GLY A 132 -12.69 -7.95 8.74
CA GLY A 132 -13.77 -6.96 8.90
C GLY A 132 -14.66 -7.17 10.14
N GLU A 133 -14.51 -8.26 10.89
CA GLU A 133 -15.48 -8.71 11.90
C GLU A 133 -14.81 -8.85 13.27
N GLU A 134 -14.69 -7.76 14.04
CA GLU A 134 -13.98 -7.73 15.33
C GLU A 134 -14.53 -8.76 16.34
N ASP A 135 -15.86 -8.90 16.43
CA ASP A 135 -16.50 -9.87 17.35
C ASP A 135 -16.19 -11.32 16.95
N LYS A 136 -16.15 -11.60 15.65
CA LYS A 136 -15.78 -12.93 15.15
C LYS A 136 -14.29 -13.21 15.36
N CYS A 137 -13.43 -12.20 15.25
CA CYS A 137 -12.02 -12.31 15.60
C CYS A 137 -11.81 -12.63 17.08
N LEU A 138 -12.56 -11.98 17.98
CA LEU A 138 -12.54 -12.28 19.42
C LEU A 138 -12.97 -13.72 19.71
N ALA A 139 -14.08 -14.15 19.11
CA ALA A 139 -14.60 -15.51 19.25
C ALA A 139 -13.63 -16.56 18.70
N PHE A 140 -13.02 -16.30 17.54
CA PHE A 140 -12.01 -17.17 16.93
C PHE A 140 -10.77 -17.31 17.81
N LEU A 141 -10.21 -16.21 18.31
CA LEU A 141 -9.03 -16.24 19.18
C LEU A 141 -9.31 -16.98 20.50
N SER A 142 -10.53 -16.84 21.01
CA SER A 142 -10.99 -17.52 22.22
C SER A 142 -11.19 -19.02 21.99
N SER A 143 -11.73 -19.43 20.83
CA SER A 143 -11.92 -20.86 20.49
C SER A 143 -10.61 -21.62 20.37
N ILE A 144 -9.51 -20.93 20.04
CA ILE A 144 -8.15 -21.50 20.01
C ILE A 144 -7.39 -21.27 21.32
N ASN A 145 -8.05 -20.88 22.41
CA ASN A 145 -7.46 -20.67 23.73
C ASN A 145 -6.22 -19.74 23.72
N ILE A 146 -6.23 -18.66 22.93
CA ILE A 146 -5.24 -17.60 23.06
C ILE A 146 -5.77 -16.57 24.05
N ASN A 147 -5.05 -16.36 25.15
CA ASN A 147 -5.44 -15.34 26.11
C ASN A 147 -5.26 -13.95 25.49
N LEU A 148 -6.32 -13.15 25.45
CA LEU A 148 -6.34 -11.86 24.79
C LEU A 148 -5.87 -10.70 25.66
N LYS A 149 -5.81 -10.90 26.98
CA LYS A 149 -5.41 -9.89 27.94
C LYS A 149 -4.33 -10.40 28.87
N LYS A 150 -3.45 -9.50 29.30
CA LYS A 150 -2.48 -9.72 30.36
C LYS A 150 -2.50 -8.47 31.25
N ASP A 151 -2.73 -8.66 32.54
CA ASP A 151 -2.82 -7.57 33.53
C ASP A 151 -3.80 -6.46 33.09
N ASP A 152 -5.01 -6.86 32.68
CA ASP A 152 -6.09 -6.01 32.10
C ASP A 152 -5.76 -5.26 30.80
N ARG A 153 -4.53 -5.39 30.28
CA ARG A 153 -4.12 -4.84 28.99
C ARG A 153 -4.39 -5.82 27.86
N TRP A 154 -4.91 -5.32 26.75
CA TRP A 154 -5.01 -6.09 25.51
C TRP A 154 -3.62 -6.45 24.96
N ARG A 155 -3.45 -7.72 24.61
CA ARG A 155 -2.21 -8.23 23.99
C ARG A 155 -2.19 -7.95 22.49
N ALA A 156 -1.01 -7.61 21.99
CA ALA A 156 -0.68 -7.53 20.57
C ALA A 156 0.05 -8.81 20.10
N LEU A 157 0.28 -8.94 18.79
CA LEU A 157 0.98 -10.12 18.22
C LEU A 157 2.37 -10.33 18.85
N ARG A 158 3.09 -9.25 19.13
CA ARG A 158 4.40 -9.26 19.79
C ARG A 158 4.39 -9.87 21.20
N ASP A 159 3.24 -9.87 21.87
CA ASP A 159 3.10 -10.40 23.24
C ASP A 159 2.83 -11.90 23.23
N LEU A 160 2.62 -12.51 22.05
CA LEU A 160 2.44 -13.95 21.90
C LEU A 160 3.78 -14.68 21.94
N SER A 161 3.81 -15.81 22.64
CA SER A 161 4.93 -16.75 22.56
C SER A 161 5.01 -17.39 21.17
N GLN A 162 6.15 -18.00 20.84
CA GLN A 162 6.29 -18.75 19.59
C GLN A 162 5.30 -19.92 19.47
N GLU A 163 4.91 -20.53 20.59
CA GLU A 163 3.89 -21.57 20.61
C GLU A 163 2.49 -21.01 20.30
N GLU A 164 2.13 -19.88 20.91
CA GLU A 164 0.86 -19.19 20.64
C GLU A 164 0.78 -18.70 19.19
N LYS A 165 1.90 -18.18 18.64
CA LYS A 165 1.97 -17.78 17.22
C LYS A 165 1.77 -18.99 16.30
N ARG A 166 2.46 -20.11 16.55
CA ARG A 166 2.26 -21.34 15.77
C ARG A 166 0.81 -21.80 15.81
N LYS A 167 0.20 -21.79 17.00
CA LYS A 167 -1.20 -22.15 17.19
C LYS A 167 -2.15 -21.24 16.42
N LEU A 168 -1.93 -19.92 16.49
CA LEU A 168 -2.70 -18.93 15.73
C LEU A 168 -2.60 -19.19 14.23
N PHE A 169 -1.38 -19.37 13.72
CA PHE A 169 -1.14 -19.65 12.31
C PHE A 169 -1.82 -20.94 11.85
N SER A 170 -1.63 -22.06 12.55
CA SER A 170 -2.27 -23.33 12.20
C SER A 170 -3.79 -23.22 12.15
N ALA A 171 -4.39 -22.55 13.13
CA ALA A 171 -5.84 -22.36 13.14
C ALA A 171 -6.34 -21.48 12.00
N LEU A 172 -5.63 -20.40 11.66
CA LEU A 172 -5.97 -19.54 10.52
C LEU A 172 -5.80 -20.28 9.19
N HIS A 173 -4.74 -21.09 9.09
CA HIS A 173 -4.49 -21.94 7.93
C HIS A 173 -5.63 -22.94 7.72
N ASP A 174 -5.96 -23.73 8.73
CA ASP A 174 -7.04 -24.73 8.67
C ASP A 174 -8.39 -24.07 8.37
N TYR A 175 -8.65 -22.89 8.94
CA TYR A 175 -9.84 -22.11 8.64
C TYR A 175 -9.91 -21.73 7.16
N LEU A 176 -8.84 -21.19 6.58
CA LEU A 176 -8.79 -20.83 5.17
C LEU A 176 -8.98 -22.04 4.24
N ILE A 177 -8.34 -23.17 4.55
CA ILE A 177 -8.55 -24.42 3.80
C ILE A 177 -10.02 -24.86 3.87
N SER A 178 -10.66 -24.76 5.05
CA SER A 178 -12.08 -25.10 5.21
C SER A 178 -13.02 -24.20 4.41
N LYS A 179 -12.57 -23.00 4.03
CA LYS A 179 -13.27 -22.05 3.16
C LYS A 179 -12.96 -22.24 1.67
N GLY A 180 -12.19 -23.26 1.31
CA GLY A 180 -11.85 -23.60 -0.07
C GLY A 180 -10.64 -22.83 -0.63
N PHE A 181 -9.87 -22.13 0.21
CA PHE A 181 -8.62 -21.51 -0.23
C PHE A 181 -7.53 -22.56 -0.43
N LYS A 182 -6.63 -22.29 -1.37
CA LYS A 182 -5.45 -23.12 -1.59
C LYS A 182 -4.40 -22.88 -0.49
N SER A 183 -3.56 -23.88 -0.24
CA SER A 183 -2.56 -23.85 0.84
C SER A 183 -1.51 -22.75 0.66
N ASP A 184 -1.12 -22.44 -0.57
CA ASP A 184 -0.24 -21.31 -0.92
C ASP A 184 -0.81 -19.96 -0.47
N ILE A 185 -2.12 -19.74 -0.64
CA ILE A 185 -2.76 -18.51 -0.16
C ILE A 185 -2.73 -18.44 1.37
N ALA A 186 -2.98 -19.56 2.05
CA ALA A 186 -2.91 -19.61 3.51
C ALA A 186 -1.47 -19.45 4.03
N MET A 187 -0.46 -19.87 3.28
CA MET A 187 0.96 -19.62 3.59
C MET A 187 1.34 -18.13 3.49
N ASN A 188 0.60 -17.31 2.74
CA ASN A 188 0.80 -15.86 2.69
C ASN A 188 0.45 -15.15 4.01
N LEU A 189 -0.01 -15.86 5.05
CA LEU A 189 -0.10 -15.30 6.40
C LEU A 189 1.28 -15.11 7.06
N ILE A 190 2.32 -15.78 6.56
CA ILE A 190 3.68 -15.68 7.05
C ILE A 190 4.54 -14.95 6.04
N GLY A 191 5.43 -14.09 6.53
CA GLY A 191 6.44 -13.46 5.71
C GLY A 191 7.46 -12.65 6.48
N ALA A 192 8.24 -11.87 5.76
CA ALA A 192 9.31 -11.05 6.32
C ALA A 192 8.74 -9.85 7.09
N VAL A 193 9.19 -9.70 8.33
CA VAL A 193 8.86 -8.59 9.21
C VAL A 193 10.12 -7.76 9.44
N TYR A 194 9.97 -6.45 9.28
CA TYR A 194 11.05 -5.47 9.28
C TYR A 194 10.95 -4.63 10.56
N THR A 195 11.70 -5.03 11.59
CA THR A 195 11.66 -4.39 12.92
C THR A 195 12.80 -3.40 13.06
N LEU A 196 12.47 -2.13 13.34
CA LEU A 196 13.43 -1.05 13.54
C LEU A 196 13.97 -1.08 14.98
N VAL A 197 15.13 -1.71 15.18
CA VAL A 197 15.60 -2.13 16.51
C VAL A 197 16.00 -0.99 17.45
N ARG A 198 16.11 0.24 16.96
CA ARG A 198 16.40 1.44 17.75
C ARG A 198 15.16 2.24 18.15
N GLU A 199 14.00 1.94 17.58
CA GLU A 199 12.75 2.61 17.92
C GLU A 199 12.14 2.02 19.19
N GLU A 200 11.37 2.80 19.94
CA GLU A 200 10.78 2.34 21.19
C GLU A 200 9.75 1.23 20.92
N PRO A 201 9.78 0.09 21.65
CA PRO A 201 8.72 -0.91 21.58
C PRO A 201 7.35 -0.30 21.86
N TRP A 202 6.27 -0.92 21.35
CA TRP A 202 4.88 -0.45 21.51
C TRP A 202 4.54 0.82 20.72
N THR A 203 5.41 1.24 19.81
CA THR A 203 5.18 2.38 18.94
C THR A 203 5.02 1.93 17.49
N PRO A 204 4.26 2.67 16.66
CA PRO A 204 4.20 2.39 15.22
C PRO A 204 5.54 2.57 14.52
N LEU A 205 6.52 3.25 15.14
CA LEU A 205 7.86 3.40 14.57
C LEU A 205 8.66 2.10 14.62
N ARG A 206 8.32 1.17 15.51
CA ARG A 206 9.07 -0.08 15.71
C ARG A 206 8.91 -1.07 14.55
N ASP A 207 7.75 -1.07 13.90
CA ASP A 207 7.51 -1.87 12.69
C ASP A 207 7.57 -0.97 11.46
N ALA A 208 8.41 -1.32 10.48
CA ALA A 208 8.65 -0.44 9.34
C ALA A 208 7.40 -0.22 8.46
N ARG A 209 6.42 -1.15 8.45
CA ARG A 209 5.16 -0.98 7.72
C ARG A 209 4.19 -0.10 8.49
N GLU A 210 4.13 -0.21 9.82
CA GLU A 210 3.38 0.72 10.67
C GLU A 210 3.96 2.14 10.59
N PHE A 211 5.29 2.27 10.51
CA PHE A 211 5.95 3.56 10.30
C PHE A 211 5.59 4.14 8.93
N ALA A 212 5.62 3.33 7.87
CA ALA A 212 5.16 3.77 6.55
C ALA A 212 3.70 4.27 6.57
N LEU A 213 2.81 3.61 7.33
CA LEU A 213 1.43 4.09 7.50
C LEU A 213 1.38 5.45 8.22
N LEU A 214 2.17 5.65 9.27
CA LEU A 214 2.25 6.93 9.98
C LEU A 214 2.66 8.06 9.01
N LEU A 215 3.72 7.83 8.22
CA LEU A 215 4.17 8.79 7.22
C LEU A 215 3.09 9.08 6.17
N ASN A 216 2.44 8.03 5.66
CA ASN A 216 1.32 8.16 4.73
C ASN A 216 0.15 8.98 5.31
N ALA A 217 -0.16 8.79 6.59
CA ALA A 217 -1.19 9.58 7.26
C ALA A 217 -0.81 11.06 7.31
N THR A 218 0.44 11.40 7.67
CA THR A 218 0.88 12.80 7.68
C THR A 218 0.80 13.46 6.30
N GLY A 219 1.15 12.74 5.23
CA GLY A 219 1.03 13.23 3.86
C GLY A 219 -0.41 13.41 3.41
N ARG A 220 -1.32 12.49 3.76
CA ARG A 220 -2.74 12.56 3.40
C ARG A 220 -3.50 13.61 4.19
N MET A 221 -3.02 13.96 5.38
CA MET A 221 -3.64 14.96 6.24
C MET A 221 -3.01 16.36 6.10
N ASP A 222 -2.35 16.63 4.97
CA ASP A 222 -1.73 17.92 4.62
C ASP A 222 -0.69 18.45 5.64
N VAL A 223 -0.07 17.54 6.40
CA VAL A 223 1.00 17.86 7.36
C VAL A 223 2.29 17.05 7.10
N PRO A 224 2.77 16.94 5.84
CA PRO A 224 3.93 16.11 5.50
C PRO A 224 5.22 16.53 6.22
N GLY A 225 5.30 17.79 6.66
CA GLY A 225 6.42 18.28 7.47
C GLY A 225 6.61 17.50 8.78
N LEU A 226 5.53 16.97 9.38
CA LEU A 226 5.63 16.10 10.55
C LEU A 226 6.34 14.78 10.20
N GLY A 227 5.98 14.17 9.07
CA GLY A 227 6.62 12.95 8.59
C GLY A 227 8.13 13.15 8.36
N VAL A 228 8.52 14.27 7.73
CA VAL A 228 9.93 14.63 7.55
C VAL A 228 10.64 14.81 8.89
N ALA A 229 10.04 15.55 9.84
CA ALA A 229 10.63 15.77 11.16
C ALA A 229 10.88 14.45 11.92
N ILE A 230 9.95 13.50 11.82
CA ILE A 230 10.09 12.16 12.44
C ILE A 230 11.21 11.37 11.76
N CYS A 231 11.30 11.40 10.42
CA CYS A 231 12.42 10.78 9.71
C CYS A 231 13.77 11.43 10.07
N MET A 232 13.79 12.71 10.43
CA MET A 232 14.97 13.41 10.94
C MET A 232 15.29 13.13 12.42
N GLY A 233 14.49 12.30 13.10
CA GLY A 233 14.76 11.87 14.47
C GLY A 233 13.96 12.60 15.56
N ASP A 234 13.01 13.46 15.22
CA ASP A 234 12.12 14.04 16.24
C ASP A 234 11.21 12.95 16.82
N ARG A 235 11.35 12.71 18.13
CA ARG A 235 10.51 11.79 18.93
C ARG A 235 9.70 12.52 19.99
N GLY A 236 9.69 13.86 19.96
CA GLY A 236 8.92 14.71 20.86
C GLY A 236 7.65 15.23 20.21
N LYS A 237 7.50 16.55 20.13
CA LYS A 237 6.25 17.23 19.73
C LYS A 237 5.76 16.84 18.34
N SER A 238 6.64 16.75 17.35
CA SER A 238 6.21 16.39 15.98
C SER A 238 5.70 14.96 15.91
N TYR A 239 6.30 14.06 16.72
CA TYR A 239 5.87 12.67 16.80
C TYR A 239 4.51 12.53 17.51
N GLU A 240 4.31 13.21 18.64
CA GLU A 240 3.01 13.25 19.32
C GLU A 240 1.89 13.76 18.41
N GLU A 241 2.16 14.82 17.64
CA GLU A 241 1.19 15.35 16.69
C GLU A 241 0.90 14.36 15.56
N ALA A 242 1.93 13.71 15.00
CA ALA A 242 1.72 12.70 13.97
C ALA A 242 0.92 11.49 14.45
N LEU A 243 1.05 11.10 15.73
CA LEU A 243 0.20 10.06 16.31
C LEU A 243 -1.27 10.48 16.36
N ARG A 244 -1.58 11.74 16.70
CA ARG A 244 -2.95 12.27 16.62
C ARG A 244 -3.45 12.28 15.18
N THR A 245 -2.63 12.76 14.25
CA THR A 245 -2.93 12.74 12.81
C THR A 245 -3.23 11.34 12.29
N LEU A 246 -2.46 10.33 12.73
CA LEU A 246 -2.71 8.93 12.38
C LEU A 246 -4.05 8.43 12.91
N ASP A 247 -4.44 8.82 14.12
CA ASP A 247 -5.71 8.41 14.72
C ASP A 247 -6.91 9.07 14.03
N GLU A 248 -6.81 10.37 13.74
CA GLU A 248 -7.79 11.11 12.93
C GLU A 248 -7.96 10.49 11.54
N TYR A 249 -6.84 10.17 10.88
CA TYR A 249 -6.84 9.50 9.58
C TYR A 249 -7.56 8.14 9.63
N ARG A 250 -7.31 7.34 10.68
CA ARG A 250 -7.99 6.05 10.89
C ARG A 250 -9.48 6.22 11.09
N GLN A 251 -9.91 7.18 11.91
CA GLN A 251 -11.33 7.48 12.12
C GLN A 251 -12.02 7.88 10.82
N MET A 252 -11.35 8.69 9.99
CA MET A 252 -11.86 9.07 8.68
C MET A 252 -12.03 7.88 7.74
N VAL A 253 -11.03 6.98 7.65
CA VAL A 253 -11.13 5.76 6.85
C VAL A 253 -12.27 4.87 7.34
N SER A 254 -12.36 4.62 8.65
CA SER A 254 -13.44 3.83 9.25
C SER A 254 -14.84 4.39 8.95
N LYS A 255 -15.00 5.72 9.02
CA LYS A 255 -16.25 6.39 8.67
C LYS A 255 -16.67 6.12 7.22
N TYR A 256 -15.74 6.20 6.26
CA TYR A 256 -16.07 5.95 4.85
C TYR A 256 -16.37 4.48 4.57
N LEU A 257 -15.69 3.54 5.22
CA LEU A 257 -16.01 2.12 5.10
C LEU A 257 -17.39 1.80 5.67
N ALA A 258 -17.74 2.38 6.83
CA ALA A 258 -19.09 2.22 7.40
C ALA A 258 -20.16 2.81 6.46
N TRP A 259 -19.91 3.99 5.89
CA TRP A 259 -20.80 4.61 4.91
C TRP A 259 -20.99 3.73 3.66
N LEU A 260 -19.93 3.10 3.14
CA LEU A 260 -20.05 2.18 1.99
C LEU A 260 -20.88 0.93 2.32
N ASN A 261 -20.79 0.42 3.55
CA ASN A 261 -21.63 -0.70 3.98
C ASN A 261 -23.12 -0.31 4.04
N GLU A 262 -23.42 0.94 4.41
CA GLU A 262 -24.78 1.49 4.40
C GLU A 262 -25.28 1.85 2.99
N ASN A 263 -24.37 2.03 2.02
CA ASN A 263 -24.65 2.48 0.65
C ASN A 263 -23.97 1.55 -0.39
N PRO A 264 -24.35 0.26 -0.45
CA PRO A 264 -23.68 -0.73 -1.31
C PRO A 264 -23.83 -0.42 -2.81
N ASP A 265 -24.86 0.34 -3.20
CA ASP A 265 -25.10 0.83 -4.56
C ASP A 265 -24.01 1.78 -5.08
N ARG A 266 -23.14 2.28 -4.20
CA ARG A 266 -21.99 3.10 -4.56
C ARG A 266 -20.85 2.31 -5.20
N ILE A 267 -20.92 0.98 -5.16
CA ILE A 267 -20.04 0.09 -5.91
C ILE A 267 -20.86 -0.56 -7.01
N GLU A 268 -20.65 -0.11 -8.24
CA GLU A 268 -21.36 -0.63 -9.41
C GLU A 268 -20.46 -1.62 -10.16
N GLU A 269 -21.01 -2.78 -10.53
CA GLU A 269 -20.32 -3.73 -11.42
C GLU A 269 -20.67 -3.42 -12.87
N TRP A 270 -19.64 -3.08 -13.67
CA TRP A 270 -19.75 -2.96 -15.12
C TRP A 270 -19.22 -4.23 -15.81
N GLU A 271 -19.25 -4.26 -17.14
CA GLU A 271 -18.86 -5.45 -17.91
C GLU A 271 -17.44 -5.92 -17.59
N TYR A 272 -16.47 -5.01 -17.50
CA TYR A 272 -15.05 -5.35 -17.30
C TYR A 272 -14.44 -4.75 -16.03
N ILE A 273 -15.12 -3.81 -15.36
CA ILE A 273 -14.60 -3.13 -14.16
C ILE A 273 -15.65 -3.03 -13.06
N TYR A 274 -15.19 -2.80 -11.83
CA TYR A 274 -16.03 -2.22 -10.77
C TYR A 274 -15.80 -0.71 -10.70
N VAL A 275 -16.84 0.05 -10.38
CA VAL A 275 -16.76 1.50 -10.18
C VAL A 275 -17.19 1.86 -8.77
N LEU A 276 -16.31 2.53 -8.01
CA LEU A 276 -16.66 3.11 -6.71
C LEU A 276 -16.94 4.61 -6.87
N HIS A 277 -18.21 4.97 -6.70
CA HIS A 277 -18.76 6.31 -6.84
C HIS A 277 -18.55 7.13 -5.57
N GLY A 278 -17.32 7.58 -5.33
CA GLY A 278 -17.00 8.42 -4.16
C GLY A 278 -17.56 9.84 -4.27
N GLU A 279 -17.68 10.40 -5.48
CA GLU A 279 -18.30 11.71 -5.75
C GLU A 279 -17.86 12.77 -4.73
N LYS A 280 -18.80 13.39 -3.99
CA LYS A 280 -18.52 14.34 -2.90
C LYS A 280 -18.57 13.69 -1.52
N ASP A 281 -18.90 12.42 -1.47
CA ASP A 281 -19.16 11.68 -0.23
C ASP A 281 -17.86 11.13 0.36
N ILE A 282 -16.88 10.78 -0.47
CA ILE A 282 -15.53 10.35 -0.06
C ILE A 282 -14.51 11.41 -0.44
N ASP A 283 -13.69 11.82 0.52
CA ASP A 283 -12.63 12.82 0.34
C ASP A 283 -11.48 12.31 -0.55
N GLU A 284 -10.90 13.20 -1.36
CA GLU A 284 -9.83 12.88 -2.31
C GLU A 284 -8.55 12.38 -1.64
N LYS A 285 -8.37 12.66 -0.34
CA LYS A 285 -7.24 12.21 0.47
C LYS A 285 -7.35 10.74 0.83
N THR A 286 -8.56 10.20 0.92
CA THR A 286 -8.80 8.80 1.35
C THR A 286 -9.18 7.87 0.21
N ILE A 287 -9.63 8.38 -0.94
CA ILE A 287 -10.12 7.57 -2.06
C ILE A 287 -9.17 6.44 -2.45
N SER A 288 -7.86 6.68 -2.45
CA SER A 288 -6.86 5.66 -2.79
C SER A 288 -6.71 4.57 -1.74
N THR A 289 -6.94 4.88 -0.47
CA THR A 289 -6.90 3.89 0.62
C THR A 289 -8.19 3.10 0.65
N ILE A 290 -9.33 3.78 0.51
CA ILE A 290 -10.63 3.13 0.39
C ILE A 290 -10.66 2.18 -0.82
N SER A 291 -10.14 2.60 -1.98
CA SER A 291 -10.04 1.72 -3.15
C SER A 291 -9.20 0.48 -2.89
N THR A 292 -8.09 0.60 -2.17
CA THR A 292 -7.25 -0.56 -1.83
C THR A 292 -8.02 -1.54 -0.95
N ILE A 293 -8.67 -1.05 0.12
CA ILE A 293 -9.42 -1.90 1.05
C ILE A 293 -10.59 -2.58 0.35
N VAL A 294 -11.41 -1.81 -0.38
CA VAL A 294 -12.61 -2.32 -1.07
C VAL A 294 -12.23 -3.32 -2.15
N SER A 295 -11.14 -3.08 -2.91
CA SER A 295 -10.71 -3.98 -3.99
C SER A 295 -10.43 -5.41 -3.51
N ALA A 296 -10.02 -5.58 -2.25
CA ALA A 296 -9.73 -6.89 -1.66
C ALA A 296 -11.00 -7.68 -1.29
N SER A 297 -12.17 -7.03 -1.20
CA SER A 297 -13.44 -7.65 -0.78
C SER A 297 -14.47 -7.75 -1.91
N LEU A 298 -14.10 -7.42 -3.16
CA LEU A 298 -15.03 -7.48 -4.28
C LEU A 298 -15.39 -8.92 -4.66
N PRO A 299 -16.66 -9.20 -5.07
CA PRO A 299 -17.10 -10.56 -5.39
C PRO A 299 -16.34 -11.22 -6.55
N ASN A 300 -15.99 -10.45 -7.58
CA ASN A 300 -15.26 -10.95 -8.74
C ASN A 300 -13.82 -10.40 -8.79
N PRO A 301 -12.80 -11.21 -8.43
CA PRO A 301 -11.41 -10.76 -8.41
C PRO A 301 -10.81 -10.55 -9.81
N ASN A 302 -11.53 -10.92 -10.88
CA ASN A 302 -11.11 -10.76 -12.28
C ASN A 302 -11.58 -9.45 -12.92
N LYS A 303 -12.02 -8.47 -12.11
CA LYS A 303 -12.33 -7.12 -12.56
C LYS A 303 -11.57 -6.11 -11.71
N PRO A 304 -10.81 -5.19 -12.31
CA PRO A 304 -10.19 -4.12 -11.54
C PRO A 304 -11.25 -3.15 -11.01
N LEU A 305 -10.92 -2.47 -9.91
CA LEU A 305 -11.72 -1.40 -9.33
C LEU A 305 -11.23 -0.04 -9.83
N VAL A 306 -12.16 0.82 -10.25
CA VAL A 306 -11.91 2.23 -10.53
C VAL A 306 -12.72 3.07 -9.53
N ALA A 307 -12.03 3.69 -8.60
CA ALA A 307 -12.62 4.59 -7.61
C ALA A 307 -12.35 6.04 -7.98
N TYR A 308 -13.28 6.94 -7.68
CA TYR A 308 -13.03 8.38 -7.84
C TYR A 308 -13.68 9.24 -6.76
N SER A 309 -13.10 10.42 -6.55
CA SER A 309 -13.62 11.48 -5.69
C SER A 309 -13.55 12.82 -6.42
N TYR A 310 -14.52 13.70 -6.20
CA TYR A 310 -14.57 15.03 -6.78
C TYR A 310 -13.68 15.99 -5.99
N MET A 311 -12.82 16.72 -6.70
CA MET A 311 -11.99 17.79 -6.17
C MET A 311 -12.58 19.14 -6.56
N PRO A 312 -13.29 19.83 -5.64
CA PRO A 312 -14.06 21.03 -5.99
C PRO A 312 -13.20 22.22 -6.43
N ARG A 313 -11.98 22.35 -5.89
CA ARG A 313 -11.08 23.48 -6.18
C ARG A 313 -10.59 23.42 -7.63
N GLU A 314 -10.20 22.25 -8.10
CA GLU A 314 -9.71 22.01 -9.45
C GLU A 314 -10.83 21.74 -10.46
N LYS A 315 -12.07 21.49 -9.99
CA LYS A 315 -13.21 21.02 -10.80
C LYS A 315 -12.90 19.73 -11.59
N THR A 316 -12.11 18.86 -10.97
CA THR A 316 -11.69 17.57 -11.54
C THR A 316 -12.11 16.43 -10.62
N ILE A 317 -12.02 15.20 -11.10
CA ILE A 317 -12.03 14.01 -10.26
C ILE A 317 -10.61 13.50 -10.05
N LYS A 318 -10.32 13.01 -8.84
CA LYS A 318 -9.16 12.19 -8.56
C LYS A 318 -9.58 10.73 -8.66
N ILE A 319 -8.86 9.97 -9.47
CA ILE A 319 -9.13 8.57 -9.76
C ILE A 319 -8.05 7.70 -9.12
N SER A 320 -8.47 6.54 -8.62
CA SER A 320 -7.60 5.49 -8.09
C SER A 320 -8.06 4.15 -8.63
N ALA A 321 -7.23 3.52 -9.46
CA ALA A 321 -7.49 2.20 -10.03
C ALA A 321 -6.68 1.12 -9.30
N ARG A 322 -7.28 -0.05 -9.07
CA ARG A 322 -6.67 -1.19 -8.39
C ARG A 322 -6.97 -2.49 -9.14
N ALA A 323 -5.93 -3.29 -9.36
CA ALA A 323 -6.04 -4.64 -9.91
C ALA A 323 -5.53 -5.66 -8.87
N THR A 324 -5.87 -6.92 -9.09
CA THR A 324 -5.36 -8.06 -8.34
C THR A 324 -4.09 -8.59 -9.02
N ASP A 325 -3.24 -9.30 -8.28
CA ASP A 325 -2.05 -9.96 -8.86
C ASP A 325 -2.43 -10.94 -9.99
N SER A 326 -3.61 -11.57 -9.91
CA SER A 326 -4.11 -12.44 -10.98
C SER A 326 -4.35 -11.69 -12.29
N LEU A 327 -4.85 -10.45 -12.23
CA LEU A 327 -5.07 -9.61 -13.41
C LEU A 327 -3.74 -9.16 -14.04
N VAL A 328 -2.77 -8.78 -13.21
CA VAL A 328 -1.44 -8.39 -13.69
C VAL A 328 -0.73 -9.56 -14.37
N ARG A 329 -0.87 -10.78 -13.83
CA ARG A 329 -0.28 -12.00 -14.43
C ARG A 329 -0.84 -12.35 -15.81
N ILE A 330 -2.05 -11.91 -16.13
CA ILE A 330 -2.68 -12.06 -17.46
C ILE A 330 -2.52 -10.78 -18.31
N GLY A 331 -1.48 -10.00 -18.05
CA GLY A 331 -1.07 -8.88 -18.91
C GLY A 331 -1.76 -7.54 -18.66
N ILE A 332 -2.68 -7.43 -17.69
CA ILE A 332 -3.34 -6.15 -17.41
C ILE A 332 -2.33 -5.14 -16.83
N ASN A 333 -2.18 -4.01 -17.50
CA ASN A 333 -1.40 -2.87 -17.03
C ASN A 333 -2.30 -1.65 -16.79
N LEU A 334 -2.71 -1.42 -15.54
CA LEU A 334 -3.55 -0.28 -15.19
C LEU A 334 -2.86 1.07 -15.40
N GLY A 335 -1.55 1.14 -15.20
CA GLY A 335 -0.77 2.37 -15.43
C GLY A 335 -0.93 2.87 -16.86
N GLU A 336 -0.83 1.96 -17.83
CA GLU A 336 -1.02 2.26 -19.25
C GLU A 336 -2.49 2.58 -19.59
N ILE A 337 -3.43 1.73 -19.14
CA ILE A 337 -4.86 1.92 -19.41
C ILE A 337 -5.35 3.27 -18.88
N VAL A 338 -5.03 3.59 -17.63
CA VAL A 338 -5.45 4.84 -16.98
C VAL A 338 -4.80 6.05 -17.64
N ARG A 339 -3.55 5.95 -18.10
CA ARG A 339 -2.88 7.01 -18.85
C ARG A 339 -3.61 7.30 -20.16
N ILE A 340 -3.85 6.27 -20.99
CA ILE A 340 -4.53 6.43 -22.28
C ILE A 340 -5.93 7.02 -22.08
N ALA A 341 -6.69 6.51 -21.11
CA ALA A 341 -8.03 7.02 -20.81
C ALA A 341 -7.98 8.48 -20.32
N ALA A 342 -7.02 8.84 -19.47
CA ALA A 342 -6.86 10.20 -18.98
C ALA A 342 -6.46 11.17 -20.09
N GLU A 343 -5.51 10.81 -20.95
CA GLU A 343 -5.09 11.62 -22.12
C GLU A 343 -6.27 11.89 -23.06
N ASN A 344 -7.05 10.86 -23.38
CA ASN A 344 -8.28 11.00 -24.16
C ASN A 344 -9.29 11.94 -23.48
N CYS A 345 -9.28 11.98 -22.15
CA CYS A 345 -10.18 12.78 -21.33
C CYS A 345 -9.61 14.15 -20.90
N SER A 346 -8.55 14.66 -21.56
CA SER A 346 -7.89 15.93 -21.20
C SER A 346 -7.42 15.99 -19.75
N GLY A 347 -7.12 14.82 -19.18
CA GLY A 347 -6.56 14.63 -17.86
C GLY A 347 -5.11 14.18 -17.92
N ILE A 348 -4.58 13.84 -16.76
CA ILE A 348 -3.24 13.27 -16.59
C ILE A 348 -3.40 12.00 -15.76
N GLY A 349 -2.76 10.92 -16.16
CA GLY A 349 -2.82 9.64 -15.46
C GLY A 349 -1.59 8.78 -15.69
N GLY A 350 -1.40 7.80 -14.83
CA GLY A 350 -0.29 6.85 -14.89
C GLY A 350 -0.16 6.05 -13.59
N GLY A 351 0.88 5.23 -13.51
CA GLY A 351 1.19 4.43 -12.33
C GLY A 351 1.87 3.11 -12.69
N HIS A 352 1.68 2.13 -11.83
CA HIS A 352 2.14 0.76 -12.03
C HIS A 352 1.03 -0.10 -12.65
N ASP A 353 1.39 -1.32 -13.04
CA ASP A 353 0.48 -2.35 -13.56
C ASP A 353 -0.70 -2.65 -12.61
N ILE A 354 -0.44 -2.77 -11.31
CA ILE A 354 -1.41 -3.14 -10.28
C ILE A 354 -2.20 -1.94 -9.72
N ALA A 355 -1.64 -0.74 -9.79
CA ALA A 355 -2.21 0.45 -9.17
C ALA A 355 -1.85 1.70 -9.97
N ALA A 356 -2.88 2.46 -10.33
CA ALA A 356 -2.73 3.68 -11.11
C ALA A 356 -3.63 4.80 -10.57
N GLY A 357 -3.28 6.04 -10.90
CA GLY A 357 -4.03 7.23 -10.55
C GLY A 357 -4.22 8.14 -11.76
N ALA A 358 -5.28 8.94 -11.73
CA ALA A 358 -5.50 9.98 -12.71
C ALA A 358 -6.22 11.18 -12.12
N GLN A 359 -6.14 12.30 -12.82
CA GLN A 359 -6.93 13.49 -12.60
C GLN A 359 -7.57 13.92 -13.92
N VAL A 360 -8.89 14.03 -13.95
CA VAL A 360 -9.69 14.28 -15.16
C VAL A 360 -10.77 15.33 -14.87
N PRO A 361 -11.15 16.22 -15.81
CA PRO A 361 -12.27 17.14 -15.61
C PRO A 361 -13.57 16.43 -15.21
N TYR A 362 -14.32 16.99 -14.27
CA TYR A 362 -15.52 16.34 -13.70
C TYR A 362 -16.56 16.00 -14.75
N GLU A 363 -16.75 16.89 -15.74
CA GLU A 363 -17.67 16.71 -16.85
C GLU A 363 -17.32 15.54 -17.77
N ARG A 364 -16.04 15.12 -17.81
CA ARG A 364 -15.57 13.98 -18.62
C ARG A 364 -15.49 12.66 -17.84
N LYS A 365 -15.94 12.64 -16.58
CA LYS A 365 -15.96 11.43 -15.73
C LYS A 365 -16.54 10.20 -16.43
N MET A 366 -17.75 10.32 -16.99
CA MET A 366 -18.41 9.17 -17.61
C MET A 366 -17.71 8.70 -18.88
N GLU A 367 -17.09 9.61 -19.62
CA GLU A 367 -16.28 9.28 -20.78
C GLU A 367 -15.02 8.51 -20.37
N PHE A 368 -14.34 8.99 -19.31
CA PHE A 368 -13.18 8.31 -18.74
C PHE A 368 -13.51 6.88 -18.28
N LEU A 369 -14.58 6.71 -17.48
CA LEU A 369 -14.98 5.40 -16.97
C LEU A 369 -15.30 4.42 -18.11
N LYS A 370 -16.02 4.88 -19.14
CA LYS A 370 -16.31 4.07 -20.33
C LYS A 370 -15.04 3.69 -21.09
N CYS A 371 -14.11 4.63 -21.25
CA CYS A 371 -12.83 4.38 -21.90
C CYS A 371 -12.02 3.32 -21.14
N VAL A 372 -11.91 3.43 -19.82
CA VAL A 372 -11.23 2.41 -18.99
C VAL A 372 -11.92 1.05 -19.12
N ASN A 373 -13.25 0.99 -19.04
CA ASN A 373 -13.99 -0.28 -19.18
C ASN A 373 -13.69 -0.97 -20.53
N LEU A 374 -13.70 -0.21 -21.64
CA LEU A 374 -13.38 -0.74 -22.96
C LEU A 374 -11.94 -1.23 -23.07
N LEU A 375 -10.97 -0.42 -22.62
CA LEU A 375 -9.54 -0.77 -22.69
C LEU A 375 -9.22 -2.03 -21.86
N VAL A 376 -9.85 -2.20 -20.68
CA VAL A 376 -9.73 -3.43 -19.89
C VAL A 376 -10.30 -4.62 -20.67
N GLY A 377 -11.47 -4.47 -21.28
CA GLY A 377 -12.07 -5.51 -22.12
C GLY A 377 -11.19 -5.92 -23.31
N GLU A 378 -10.61 -4.95 -24.02
CA GLU A 378 -9.69 -5.19 -25.13
C GLU A 378 -8.43 -5.96 -24.71
N ASN A 379 -7.84 -5.62 -23.57
CA ASN A 379 -6.68 -6.33 -23.03
C ASN A 379 -7.04 -7.79 -22.67
N LEU A 380 -8.19 -8.00 -22.00
CA LEU A 380 -8.67 -9.34 -21.65
C LEU A 380 -9.02 -10.21 -22.87
N MET A 381 -9.46 -9.60 -23.98
CA MET A 381 -9.78 -10.31 -25.22
C MET A 381 -8.55 -10.55 -26.10
N GLY A 382 -7.59 -9.62 -26.13
CA GLY A 382 -6.33 -9.75 -26.87
C GLY A 382 -5.49 -10.93 -26.39
N GLU A 383 -5.45 -11.19 -25.08
CA GLU A 383 -4.77 -12.36 -24.50
C GLU A 383 -5.43 -13.69 -24.89
N LYS A 384 -6.76 -13.76 -24.97
CA LYS A 384 -7.47 -14.99 -25.36
C LYS A 384 -7.17 -15.45 -26.80
N ASN A 385 -6.73 -14.55 -27.67
CA ASN A 385 -6.41 -14.84 -29.07
C ASN A 385 -4.90 -15.03 -29.32
N GLY A 386 -4.06 -14.86 -28.30
CA GLY A 386 -2.60 -14.96 -28.40
C GLY A 386 -1.97 -16.15 -27.66
N GLY A 387 -2.79 -17.06 -27.12
CA GLY A 387 -2.36 -18.24 -26.36
C GLY A 387 -2.31 -19.53 -27.16
#